data_AF-A0AAD3ZLM8-F1
#
_entry.id   AF-A0AAD3ZLM8-F1
#
_cell.length_a   1.000
_cell.length_b   1.000
_cell.length_c   1.000
_cell.angle_alpha   90.00
_cell.angle_beta   90.00
_cell.angle_gamma   90.00
#
_symmetry.space_group_name_H-M   'P 1'
#
loop_
_entity.id
_entity.type
_entity.pdbx_description
1 polymer ?
#
loop_
_entity_poly.entity_id
_entity_poly.type
_entity_poly.pdbx_seq_one_letter_code
_entity_poly.pdbx_strand_id
1 'polypeptide(L)'
;MGTTARSTRYRWKEGKEADLRDFVEGRVLEGVSITQALKEYAEKNRISWLTARWKYYQVRNRGAKKDVSKAEGESPRSVEPQTREESFFDYLQDLVRSTEESGQDIVPFIKGLSRMAVLSKESTRLREEIGALKRKLREIARVVEGHAANIEKWLQRSEVDRVSSLKEFSALMEEDLRSLRSARDSLEEI
;
A
#
# COMPACT_ATOMS: atom_id res chain seq x y z
N MET A 1 39.33 -17.90 -14.88
CA MET A 1 39.32 -17.49 -13.46
C MET A 1 39.36 -15.97 -13.42
N GLY A 2 38.26 -15.33 -13.03
CA GLY A 2 38.13 -13.88 -12.98
C GLY A 2 36.78 -13.51 -12.38
N THR A 3 36.65 -13.73 -11.08
CA THR A 3 35.48 -13.32 -10.28
C THR A 3 35.37 -11.80 -10.35
N THR A 4 34.37 -11.29 -11.05
CA THR A 4 33.98 -9.88 -10.97
C THR A 4 33.60 -9.61 -9.52
N ALA A 5 34.44 -8.83 -8.84
CA ALA A 5 34.24 -8.44 -7.46
C ALA A 5 32.82 -7.84 -7.35
N ARG A 6 31.94 -8.53 -6.61
CA ARG A 6 30.64 -7.99 -6.22
C ARG A 6 30.93 -6.68 -5.49
N SER A 7 30.70 -5.56 -6.18
CA SER A 7 30.73 -4.21 -5.62
C SER A 7 29.99 -4.26 -4.28
N THR A 8 30.72 -3.96 -3.21
CA THR A 8 30.19 -3.87 -1.85
C THR A 8 29.01 -2.91 -1.89
N ARG A 9 27.79 -3.47 -1.79
CA ARG A 9 26.53 -2.73 -1.87
C ARG A 9 26.61 -1.56 -0.88
N TYR A 10 26.77 -0.34 -1.40
CA TYR A 10 27.00 0.84 -0.57
C TYR A 10 25.90 0.96 0.48
N ARG A 11 26.28 0.89 1.75
CA ARG A 11 25.37 1.03 2.87
C ARG A 11 25.16 2.51 3.15
N TRP A 12 23.97 3.00 2.84
CA TRP A 12 23.59 4.38 3.12
C TRP A 12 23.74 4.68 4.61
N LYS A 13 24.44 5.76 4.94
CA LYS A 13 24.64 6.21 6.32
C LYS A 13 23.61 7.28 6.69
N GLU A 14 23.04 7.19 7.88
CA GLU A 14 22.16 8.23 8.43
C GLU A 14 22.94 9.56 8.53
N GLY A 15 22.28 10.68 8.20
CA GLY A 15 22.90 12.02 8.13
C GLY A 15 23.34 12.46 6.72
N LYS A 16 23.64 11.53 5.80
CA LYS A 16 23.96 11.88 4.40
C LYS A 16 22.76 12.36 3.57
N GLU A 17 21.57 12.28 4.14
CA GLU A 17 20.32 12.72 3.50
C GLU A 17 20.22 14.25 3.43
N ALA A 18 20.71 14.95 4.45
CA ALA A 18 20.80 16.42 4.46
C ALA A 18 21.88 16.91 3.49
N ASP A 19 23.09 16.33 3.57
CA ASP A 19 24.21 16.62 2.68
C ASP A 19 23.87 16.44 1.19
N LEU A 20 23.17 15.35 0.84
CA LEU A 20 22.67 15.14 -0.52
C LEU A 20 21.70 16.25 -0.97
N ARG A 21 20.80 16.67 -0.08
CA ARG A 21 19.83 17.71 -0.37
C ARG A 21 20.53 19.06 -0.57
N ASP A 22 21.38 19.45 0.37
CA ASP A 22 22.09 20.72 0.37
C ASP A 22 23.00 20.83 -0.87
N PHE A 23 23.68 19.73 -1.25
CA PHE A 23 24.50 19.68 -2.45
C PHE A 23 23.68 19.88 -3.73
N VAL A 24 22.53 19.21 -3.83
CA VAL A 24 21.67 19.31 -5.01
C VAL A 24 21.01 20.69 -5.09
N GLU A 25 20.53 21.23 -3.97
CA GLU A 25 19.92 22.56 -3.90
C GLU A 25 20.94 23.66 -4.24
N GLY A 26 22.18 23.56 -3.74
CA GLY A 26 23.27 24.48 -4.10
C GLY A 26 23.59 24.45 -5.60
N ARG A 27 23.61 23.26 -6.22
CA ARG A 27 23.85 23.11 -7.66
C ARG A 27 22.68 23.61 -8.51
N VAL A 28 21.45 23.45 -8.04
CA VAL A 28 20.27 24.01 -8.71
C VAL A 28 20.30 25.54 -8.67
N LEU A 29 20.76 26.16 -7.58
CA LEU A 29 20.98 27.60 -7.50
C LEU A 29 22.08 28.10 -8.45
N GLU A 30 23.07 27.25 -8.76
CA GLU A 30 24.08 27.48 -9.81
C GLU A 30 23.53 27.30 -11.24
N GLY A 31 22.24 26.95 -11.40
CA GLY A 31 21.60 26.73 -12.70
C GLY A 31 21.81 25.31 -13.28
N VAL A 32 22.34 24.37 -12.50
CA VAL A 32 22.56 22.98 -12.91
C VAL A 32 21.29 22.16 -12.68
N SER A 33 20.93 21.30 -13.64
CA SER A 33 19.75 20.43 -13.48
C SER A 33 19.92 19.46 -12.29
N ILE A 34 18.82 19.19 -11.58
CA ILE A 34 18.78 18.25 -10.44
C ILE A 34 19.43 16.91 -10.82
N THR A 35 19.16 16.43 -12.03
CA THR A 35 19.72 15.16 -12.54
C THR A 35 21.23 15.20 -12.67
N GLN A 36 21.78 16.29 -13.19
CA GLN A 36 23.23 16.48 -13.31
C GLN A 36 23.88 16.61 -11.93
N ALA A 37 23.27 17.38 -11.03
CA ALA A 37 23.71 17.49 -9.64
C ALA A 37 23.73 16.14 -8.91
N LEU A 38 22.73 15.28 -9.14
CA LEU A 38 22.69 13.93 -8.57
C LEU A 38 23.75 13.00 -9.16
N LYS A 39 24.09 13.15 -10.45
CA LYS A 39 25.19 12.40 -11.09
C LYS A 39 26.53 12.80 -10.50
N GLU A 40 26.76 14.11 -10.36
CA GLU A 40 27.98 14.64 -9.74
C GLU A 40 28.12 14.19 -8.28
N TYR A 41 27.04 14.22 -7.51
CA TYR A 41 27.05 13.72 -6.13
C TYR A 41 27.37 12.23 -6.07
N ALA A 42 26.79 11.46 -6.99
CA ALA A 42 26.97 10.01 -7.06
C ALA A 42 28.41 9.62 -7.39
N GLU A 43 29.01 10.32 -8.35
CA GLU A 43 30.41 10.16 -8.73
C GLU A 43 31.35 10.54 -7.59
N LYS A 44 31.13 11.68 -6.93
CA LYS A 44 31.92 12.15 -5.78
C LYS A 44 31.87 11.17 -4.60
N ASN A 45 30.72 10.55 -4.36
CA ASN A 45 30.52 9.64 -3.22
C ASN A 45 30.71 8.16 -3.55
N ARG A 46 31.10 7.81 -4.79
CA ARG A 46 31.21 6.42 -5.29
C ARG A 46 29.94 5.60 -5.03
N ILE A 47 28.78 6.21 -5.25
CA ILE A 47 27.48 5.56 -5.15
C ILE A 47 26.83 5.47 -6.52
N SER A 48 25.90 4.52 -6.69
CA SER A 48 25.09 4.50 -7.91
C SER A 48 24.26 5.78 -7.98
N TRP A 49 24.23 6.42 -9.14
CA TRP A 49 23.35 7.57 -9.41
C TRP A 49 21.88 7.24 -9.12
N LEU A 50 21.43 6.00 -9.38
CA LEU A 50 20.08 5.56 -9.03
C LEU A 50 19.85 5.55 -7.50
N THR A 51 20.87 5.20 -6.72
CA THR A 51 20.81 5.25 -5.25
C THR A 51 20.74 6.70 -4.76
N ALA A 52 21.56 7.60 -5.30
CA ALA A 52 21.52 9.03 -4.98
C ALA A 52 20.15 9.64 -5.33
N ARG A 53 19.64 9.34 -6.52
CA ARG A 53 18.33 9.79 -6.99
C ARG A 53 17.19 9.26 -6.13
N TRP A 54 17.15 7.96 -5.85
CA TRP A 54 16.12 7.36 -5.00
C TRP A 54 16.10 8.01 -3.61
N LYS A 55 17.28 8.25 -3.03
CA LYS A 55 17.42 8.88 -1.72
C LYS A 55 17.00 10.35 -1.71
N TYR A 56 17.37 11.12 -2.72
CA TYR A 56 16.96 12.52 -2.83
C TYR A 56 15.43 12.68 -2.84
N TYR A 57 14.72 11.87 -3.63
CA TYR A 57 13.26 11.92 -3.67
C TYR A 57 12.59 11.33 -2.42
N GLN A 58 13.20 10.32 -1.78
CA GLN A 58 12.73 9.83 -0.48
C GLN A 58 12.74 10.95 0.59
N VAL A 59 13.79 11.76 0.60
CA VAL A 59 13.97 12.86 1.55
C VAL A 59 13.09 14.06 1.19
N ARG A 60 13.00 14.42 -0.10
CA ARG A 60 12.10 15.46 -0.61
C ARG A 60 10.64 15.22 -0.21
N ASN A 61 10.16 13.98 -0.41
CA ASN A 61 8.79 13.60 -0.07
C ASN A 61 8.55 13.48 1.45
N ARG A 62 9.60 13.24 2.25
CA ARG A 62 9.53 13.30 3.72
C ARG A 62 9.46 14.73 4.24
N GLY A 63 10.16 15.68 3.61
CA GLY A 63 10.06 17.11 3.91
C GLY A 63 8.66 17.66 3.68
N ALA A 64 8.07 17.36 2.51
CA ALA A 64 6.70 17.76 2.18
C ALA A 64 5.65 17.24 3.19
N LYS A 65 5.83 16.04 3.76
CA LYS A 65 4.94 15.51 4.81
C LYS A 65 5.11 16.21 6.16
N LYS A 66 6.32 16.69 6.48
CA LYS A 66 6.62 17.32 7.77
C LYS A 66 6.05 18.75 7.85
N ASP A 67 5.96 19.44 6.72
CA ASP A 67 5.35 20.77 6.64
C ASP A 67 3.81 20.73 6.63
N VAL A 68 3.20 19.67 6.09
CA VAL A 68 1.74 19.45 6.19
C VAL A 68 1.32 19.07 7.62
N SER A 69 2.17 18.36 8.36
CA SER A 69 1.85 17.90 9.72
C SER A 69 1.98 18.99 10.80
N LYS A 70 2.44 20.20 10.44
CA LYS A 70 2.57 21.33 11.38
C LYS A 70 1.42 22.33 11.27
N ALA A 71 0.53 22.17 10.30
CA ALA A 71 -0.54 23.12 10.00
C ALA A 71 -1.94 22.72 10.50
N GLU A 72 -2.20 21.45 10.83
CA GLU A 72 -3.56 21.04 11.24
C GLU A 72 -3.54 20.05 12.40
N GLY A 73 -3.91 20.54 13.58
CA GLY A 73 -4.44 19.71 14.64
C GLY A 73 -5.94 19.57 14.45
N GLU A 74 -6.40 18.41 14.00
CA GLU A 74 -7.67 17.76 14.37
C GLU A 74 -7.82 16.40 13.65
N SER A 75 -8.61 15.52 14.24
CA SER A 75 -8.71 14.06 13.99
C SER A 75 -9.22 13.62 12.59
N PRO A 76 -9.11 12.32 12.25
CA PRO A 76 -8.86 11.84 10.89
C PRO A 76 -10.13 11.69 10.06
N ARG A 77 -10.19 12.41 8.93
CA ARG A 77 -10.91 11.93 7.75
C ARG A 77 -9.90 11.40 6.76
N SER A 78 -10.13 10.16 6.33
CA SER A 78 -9.41 9.49 5.25
C SER A 78 -9.50 10.32 3.97
N VAL A 79 -8.52 11.20 3.77
CA VAL A 79 -8.28 11.86 2.49
C VAL A 79 -7.48 10.88 1.65
N GLU A 80 -8.11 10.35 0.61
CA GLU A 80 -7.43 9.63 -0.46
C GLU A 80 -6.27 10.47 -1.01
N PRO A 81 -5.11 9.86 -1.34
CA PRO A 81 -3.93 10.61 -1.73
C PRO A 81 -4.03 11.06 -3.20
N GLN A 82 -4.88 12.06 -3.49
CA GLN A 82 -5.01 12.66 -4.83
C GLN A 82 -3.75 13.45 -5.24
N THR A 83 -2.98 13.99 -4.28
CA THR A 83 -1.75 14.77 -4.54
C THR A 83 -0.55 13.93 -5.02
N ARG A 84 -0.68 12.59 -5.06
CA ARG A 84 0.42 11.71 -5.47
C ARG A 84 0.51 11.57 -6.99
N GLU A 85 -0.60 11.75 -7.71
CA GLU A 85 -0.69 11.52 -9.16
C GLU A 85 -0.05 12.67 -9.95
N GLU A 86 -0.28 13.93 -9.57
CA GLU A 86 0.32 15.10 -10.22
C GLU A 86 1.85 15.06 -10.17
N SER A 87 2.42 14.72 -9.00
CA SER A 87 3.88 14.56 -8.83
C SER A 87 4.48 13.41 -9.63
N PHE A 88 3.67 12.41 -10.00
CA PHE A 88 4.10 11.27 -10.80
C PHE A 88 4.10 11.62 -12.28
N PHE A 89 3.11 12.37 -12.76
CA PHE A 89 3.07 12.83 -14.15
C PHE A 89 4.20 13.83 -14.43
N ASP A 90 4.46 14.77 -13.53
CA ASP A 90 5.61 15.68 -13.65
C ASP A 90 6.94 14.90 -13.67
N TYR A 91 7.08 13.88 -12.83
CA TYR A 91 8.22 12.97 -12.83
C TYR A 91 8.38 12.21 -14.15
N LEU A 92 7.28 11.73 -14.73
CA LEU A 92 7.30 11.04 -16.03
C LEU A 92 7.67 12.02 -17.15
N GLN A 93 7.18 13.25 -17.09
CA GLN A 93 7.42 14.27 -18.11
C GLN A 93 8.88 14.73 -18.11
N ASP A 94 9.46 14.99 -16.94
CA ASP A 94 10.89 15.31 -16.78
C ASP A 94 11.79 14.15 -17.23
N LEU A 95 11.35 12.91 -17.00
CA LEU A 95 12.11 11.73 -17.36
C LEU A 95 12.09 11.47 -18.87
N VAL A 96 10.94 11.63 -19.53
CA VAL A 96 10.80 11.53 -21.00
C VAL A 96 11.65 12.59 -21.69
N ARG A 97 11.58 13.85 -21.23
CA ARG A 97 12.46 14.93 -21.72
C ARG A 97 13.94 14.60 -21.56
N SER A 98 14.35 14.01 -20.43
CA SER A 98 15.75 13.60 -20.23
C SER A 98 16.18 12.43 -21.12
N THR A 99 15.24 11.60 -21.58
CA THR A 99 15.53 10.45 -22.44
C THR A 99 15.65 10.90 -23.89
N GLU A 100 14.85 11.88 -24.31
CA GLU A 100 14.96 12.57 -25.60
C GLU A 100 16.28 13.36 -25.72
N GLU A 101 16.70 14.05 -24.65
CA GLU A 101 17.95 14.83 -24.63
C GLU A 101 19.23 13.96 -24.56
N SER A 102 19.14 12.72 -24.04
CA SER A 102 20.31 11.85 -23.83
C SER A 102 20.50 10.73 -24.85
N GLY A 103 19.56 10.57 -25.80
CA GLY A 103 19.64 9.54 -26.85
C GLY A 103 19.58 8.10 -26.33
N GLN A 104 19.14 7.88 -25.08
CA GLN A 104 19.04 6.55 -24.49
C GLN A 104 17.79 5.80 -24.99
N ASP A 105 17.91 4.48 -25.16
CA ASP A 105 16.80 3.61 -25.54
C ASP A 105 15.70 3.64 -24.47
N ILE A 106 14.53 4.19 -24.82
CA ILE A 106 13.35 4.33 -23.96
C ILE A 106 12.55 3.02 -23.83
N VAL A 107 12.84 2.02 -24.67
CA VAL A 107 12.07 0.76 -24.73
C VAL A 107 12.07 -0.03 -23.41
N PRO A 108 13.19 -0.17 -22.66
CA PRO A 108 13.18 -0.82 -21.34
C PRO A 108 12.32 -0.09 -20.32
N PHE A 109 12.22 1.24 -20.43
CA PHE A 109 11.42 2.08 -19.55
C PHE A 109 9.92 1.93 -19.83
N ILE A 110 9.51 1.99 -21.10
CA ILE A 110 8.12 1.73 -21.51
C ILE A 110 7.70 0.34 -21.03
N LYS A 111 8.57 -0.67 -21.20
CA LYS A 111 8.33 -2.03 -20.67
C LYS A 111 8.19 -2.04 -19.15
N GLY A 112 8.95 -1.23 -18.41
CA GLY A 112 8.84 -1.06 -16.97
C GLY A 112 7.51 -0.44 -16.53
N LEU A 113 7.08 0.64 -17.19
CA LEU A 113 5.78 1.28 -16.95
C LEU A 113 4.62 0.34 -17.24
N SER A 114 4.66 -0.40 -18.35
CA SER A 114 3.64 -1.39 -18.69
C SER A 114 3.55 -2.49 -17.62
N ARG A 115 4.70 -2.97 -17.10
CA ARG A 115 4.70 -3.93 -15.97
C ARG A 115 4.11 -3.34 -14.69
N MET A 116 4.43 -2.08 -14.38
CA MET A 116 3.84 -1.41 -13.21
C MET A 116 2.34 -1.18 -13.35
N ALA A 117 1.85 -0.87 -14.55
CA ALA A 117 0.41 -0.75 -14.81
C ALA A 117 -0.32 -2.09 -14.59
N VAL A 118 0.28 -3.20 -15.05
CA VAL A 118 -0.25 -4.55 -14.79
C VAL A 118 -0.28 -4.84 -13.29
N LEU A 119 0.83 -4.60 -12.57
CA LEU A 119 0.91 -4.79 -11.12
C LEU A 119 -0.07 -3.89 -10.36
N SER A 120 -0.31 -2.66 -10.83
CA SER A 120 -1.28 -1.75 -10.25
C SER A 120 -2.70 -2.29 -10.39
N LYS A 121 -3.06 -2.78 -11.59
CA LYS A 121 -4.36 -3.41 -11.85
C LYS A 121 -4.56 -4.68 -11.04
N GLU A 122 -3.50 -5.47 -10.87
CA GLU A 122 -3.53 -6.67 -10.04
C GLU A 122 -3.66 -6.31 -8.56
N SER A 123 -2.99 -5.23 -8.10
CA SER A 123 -3.14 -4.72 -6.74
C SER A 123 -4.56 -4.23 -6.44
N THR A 124 -5.21 -3.54 -7.39
CA THR A 124 -6.62 -3.11 -7.22
C THR A 124 -7.55 -4.31 -7.17
N ARG A 125 -7.38 -5.29 -8.07
CA ARG A 125 -8.15 -6.54 -8.07
C ARG A 125 -8.01 -7.28 -6.73
N LEU A 126 -6.79 -7.45 -6.23
CA LEU A 126 -6.55 -8.12 -4.94
C LEU A 126 -7.19 -7.36 -3.77
N ARG A 127 -7.20 -6.01 -3.80
CA ARG A 127 -7.91 -5.22 -2.77
C ARG A 127 -9.41 -5.44 -2.81
N GLU A 128 -10.01 -5.53 -4.00
CA GLU A 128 -11.43 -5.83 -4.18
C GLU A 128 -11.77 -7.24 -3.68
N GLU A 129 -10.95 -8.24 -4.02
CA GLU A 129 -11.10 -9.62 -3.55
C GLU A 129 -11.01 -9.70 -2.02
N ILE A 130 -10.01 -9.05 -1.40
CA ILE A 130 -9.89 -8.94 0.06
C ILE A 130 -11.13 -8.24 0.66
N GLY A 131 -11.65 -7.19 0.00
CA GLY A 131 -12.86 -6.49 0.42
C GLY A 131 -14.10 -7.37 0.37
N ALA A 132 -14.24 -8.22 -0.65
CA ALA A 132 -15.30 -9.20 -0.78
C ALA A 132 -15.20 -10.27 0.32
N LEU A 133 -14.00 -10.81 0.56
CA LEU A 133 -13.74 -11.79 1.62
C LEU A 133 -14.10 -11.27 3.01
N LYS A 134 -13.69 -10.03 3.32
CA LYS A 134 -14.05 -9.37 4.58
C LYS A 134 -15.55 -9.13 4.74
N ARG A 135 -16.30 -8.97 3.65
CA ARG A 135 -17.77 -8.87 3.71
C ARG A 135 -18.38 -10.23 4.04
N LYS A 136 -17.98 -11.28 3.33
CA LYS A 136 -18.42 -12.65 3.60
C LYS A 136 -18.13 -13.09 5.04
N LEU A 137 -16.90 -12.86 5.53
CA LEU A 137 -16.54 -13.19 6.93
C LEU A 137 -17.42 -12.48 7.96
N ARG A 138 -17.76 -11.20 7.73
CA ARG A 138 -18.64 -10.44 8.63
C ARG A 138 -20.07 -10.96 8.63
N GLU A 139 -20.57 -11.39 7.47
CA GLU A 139 -21.89 -12.00 7.36
C GLU A 139 -21.98 -13.32 8.14
N ILE A 140 -20.96 -14.16 8.02
CA ILE A 140 -20.89 -15.43 8.75
C ILE A 140 -20.77 -15.20 10.25
N ALA A 141 -19.95 -14.22 10.67
CA ALA A 141 -19.86 -13.82 12.07
C ALA A 141 -21.24 -13.43 12.63
N ARG A 142 -22.05 -12.69 11.87
CA ARG A 142 -23.42 -12.32 12.29
C ARG A 142 -24.34 -13.53 12.42
N VAL A 143 -24.24 -14.52 11.51
CA VAL A 143 -25.03 -15.76 11.61
C VAL A 143 -24.66 -16.53 12.88
N VAL A 144 -23.37 -16.65 13.17
CA VAL A 144 -22.87 -17.32 14.39
C VAL A 144 -23.29 -16.57 15.66
N GLU A 145 -23.14 -15.24 15.67
CA GLU A 145 -23.58 -14.38 16.79
C GLU A 145 -25.09 -14.49 17.01
N GLY A 146 -25.89 -14.48 15.95
CA GLY A 146 -27.34 -14.66 16.02
C GLY A 146 -27.73 -16.01 16.63
N HIS A 147 -27.07 -17.09 16.21
CA HIS A 147 -27.28 -18.42 16.78
C HIS A 147 -26.91 -18.49 18.27
N ALA A 148 -25.76 -17.94 18.65
CA ALA A 148 -25.33 -17.88 20.04
C ALA A 148 -26.33 -17.09 20.90
N ALA A 149 -26.83 -15.95 20.39
CA ALA A 149 -27.84 -15.14 21.07
C ALA A 149 -29.18 -15.87 21.21
N ASN A 150 -29.60 -16.67 20.22
CA ASN A 150 -30.81 -17.49 20.29
C ASN A 150 -30.70 -18.55 21.39
N ILE A 151 -29.56 -19.24 21.48
CA ILE A 151 -29.28 -20.23 22.53
C ILE A 151 -29.27 -19.54 23.90
N GLU A 152 -28.56 -18.43 24.03
CA GLU A 152 -28.48 -17.67 25.29
C GLU A 152 -29.87 -17.21 25.74
N LYS A 153 -30.67 -16.65 24.84
CA LYS A 153 -32.04 -16.22 25.12
C LYS A 153 -32.93 -17.38 25.56
N TRP A 154 -32.77 -18.56 24.98
CA TRP A 154 -33.51 -19.74 25.42
C TRP A 154 -33.06 -20.23 26.80
N LEU A 155 -31.74 -20.23 27.07
CA LEU A 155 -31.19 -20.59 28.38
C LEU A 155 -31.59 -19.64 29.51
N GLN A 156 -31.79 -18.35 29.20
CA GLN A 156 -32.28 -17.34 30.15
C GLN A 156 -33.76 -17.51 30.53
N ARG A 157 -34.53 -18.35 29.83
CA ARG A 157 -35.93 -18.63 30.17
C ARG A 157 -36.03 -19.50 31.43
N SER A 158 -37.18 -19.42 32.11
CA SER A 158 -37.49 -20.32 33.22
C SER A 158 -37.49 -21.79 32.77
N GLU A 159 -37.29 -22.73 33.69
CA GLU A 159 -37.25 -24.16 33.35
C GLU A 159 -38.57 -24.64 32.73
N VAL A 160 -39.71 -24.15 33.25
CA VAL A 160 -41.04 -24.47 32.72
C VAL A 160 -41.21 -23.92 31.31
N ASP A 161 -40.76 -22.70 31.05
CA ASP A 161 -40.83 -22.08 29.72
C ASP A 161 -39.88 -22.74 28.71
N ARG A 162 -38.74 -23.25 29.15
CA ARG A 162 -37.82 -24.02 28.29
C ARG A 162 -38.45 -25.32 27.81
N VAL A 163 -39.14 -26.04 28.69
CA VAL A 163 -39.83 -27.29 28.35
C VAL A 163 -41.01 -27.02 27.41
N SER A 164 -41.82 -25.98 27.69
CA SER A 164 -42.98 -25.65 26.85
C SER A 164 -42.60 -25.11 25.46
N SER A 165 -41.45 -24.43 25.35
CA SER A 165 -40.94 -23.87 24.09
C SER A 165 -39.94 -24.77 23.34
N LEU A 166 -39.72 -26.02 23.79
CA LEU A 166 -38.71 -26.91 23.20
C LEU A 166 -38.94 -27.17 21.71
N LYS A 167 -40.20 -27.29 21.28
CA LYS A 167 -40.54 -27.52 19.86
C LYS A 167 -40.23 -26.29 18.99
N GLU A 168 -40.56 -25.09 19.48
CA GLU A 168 -40.24 -23.83 18.79
C GLU A 168 -38.72 -23.62 18.73
N PHE A 169 -38.03 -23.89 19.83
CA PHE A 169 -36.57 -23.84 19.89
C PHE A 169 -35.93 -24.83 18.92
N SER A 170 -36.42 -26.07 18.84
CA SER A 170 -35.93 -27.06 17.87
C SER A 170 -36.07 -26.57 16.43
N ALA A 171 -37.21 -25.97 16.08
CA ALA A 171 -37.43 -25.43 14.74
C ALA A 171 -36.47 -24.27 14.43
N LEU A 172 -36.24 -23.37 15.39
CA LEU A 172 -35.27 -22.27 15.27
C LEU A 172 -33.84 -22.81 15.13
N MET A 173 -33.46 -23.84 15.89
CA MET A 173 -32.14 -24.47 15.77
C MET A 173 -31.93 -25.16 14.42
N GLU A 174 -32.97 -25.79 13.86
CA GLU A 174 -32.90 -26.35 12.51
C GLU A 174 -32.71 -25.28 11.41
N GLU A 175 -33.32 -24.10 11.59
CA GLU A 175 -33.14 -22.96 10.69
C GLU A 175 -31.75 -22.33 10.84
N ASP A 176 -31.26 -22.18 12.07
CA ASP A 176 -29.91 -21.70 12.34
C ASP A 176 -28.86 -22.66 11.76
N LEU A 177 -29.04 -23.98 11.93
CA LEU A 177 -28.14 -24.99 11.36
C LEU A 177 -28.16 -24.98 9.82
N ARG A 178 -29.31 -24.73 9.19
CA ARG A 178 -29.39 -24.53 7.73
C ARG A 178 -28.62 -23.28 7.30
N SER A 179 -28.77 -22.19 8.04
CA SER A 179 -28.06 -20.93 7.78
C SER A 179 -26.54 -21.09 7.95
N LEU A 180 -26.09 -21.80 8.98
CA LEU A 180 -24.68 -22.11 9.21
C LEU A 180 -24.09 -23.04 8.13
N ARG A 181 -24.85 -24.02 7.64
CA ARG A 181 -24.43 -24.86 6.51
C ARG A 181 -24.30 -24.04 5.23
N SER A 182 -25.29 -23.21 4.92
CA SER A 182 -25.23 -22.30 3.77
C SER A 182 -24.03 -21.35 3.85
N ALA A 183 -23.74 -20.83 5.04
CA ALA A 183 -22.57 -20.00 5.31
C ALA A 183 -21.25 -20.77 5.10
N ARG A 184 -21.18 -22.03 5.54
CA ARG A 184 -20.03 -22.92 5.33
C ARG A 184 -19.79 -23.17 3.84
N ASP A 185 -20.84 -23.55 3.11
CA ASP A 185 -20.75 -23.86 1.68
C ASP A 185 -20.31 -22.60 0.89
N SER A 186 -20.79 -21.41 1.28
CA SER A 186 -20.37 -20.12 0.71
C SER A 186 -18.89 -19.75 0.94
N LEU A 187 -18.24 -20.35 1.94
CA LEU A 187 -16.79 -20.24 2.19
C LEU A 187 -16.00 -21.26 1.38
N GLU A 188 -16.54 -22.46 1.15
CA GLU A 188 -15.89 -23.52 0.37
C GLU A 188 -15.80 -23.17 -1.13
N GLU A 189 -16.64 -22.27 -1.62
CA GLU A 189 -16.62 -21.74 -2.99
C GLU A 189 -15.58 -20.64 -3.26
N ILE A 190 -14.75 -20.30 -2.27
CA ILE A 190 -13.70 -19.26 -2.34
C ILE A 190 -12.33 -19.90 -2.48
#